data_AF-A0A2V8R0G4-F1
#
_entry.id   AF-A0A2V8R0G4-F1
#
_cell.length_a   1.000
_cell.length_b   1.000
_cell.length_c   1.000
_cell.angle_alpha   90.00
_cell.angle_beta   90.00
_cell.angle_gamma   90.00
#
_symmetry.space_group_name_H-M   'P 1'
#
loop_
_entity.id
_entity.type
_entity.pdbx_description
1 polymer ?
#
loop_
_entity_poly.entity_id
_entity_poly.type
_entity_poly.pdbx_seq_one_letter_code
_entity_poly.pdbx_strand_id
1 'polypeptide(L)' 'DDLAATEKRFRAAGVEIVPDARPVPGSRRFYVRDPGGNQLEIAQASG' A
#
# COMPACT_ATOMS: atom_id res chain seq x y z
N ASP A 1 -5.71 -2.34 -12.40
CA ASP A 1 -4.56 -1.54 -11.91
C ASP A 1 -3.59 -2.40 -11.15
N ASP A 2 -2.30 -2.12 -11.30
CA ASP A 2 -1.19 -2.91 -10.74
C ASP A 2 -0.75 -2.30 -9.41
N LEU A 3 -0.97 -3.03 -8.32
CA LEU A 3 -0.58 -2.61 -6.97
C LEU A 3 0.91 -2.27 -6.86
N ALA A 4 1.79 -2.97 -7.57
CA ALA A 4 3.23 -2.69 -7.57
C ALA A 4 3.56 -1.36 -8.27
N ALA A 5 2.83 -1.04 -9.35
CA ALA A 5 2.95 0.26 -10.01
C ALA A 5 2.51 1.41 -9.09
N THR A 6 1.44 1.21 -8.31
CA THR A 6 0.98 2.18 -7.31
C THR A 6 2.01 2.37 -6.19
N GLU A 7 2.56 1.29 -5.66
CA GLU A 7 3.61 1.36 -4.64
C GLU A 7 4.83 2.17 -5.14
N LYS A 8 5.27 1.91 -6.38
CA LYS A 8 6.38 2.66 -6.98
C LYS A 8 6.08 4.16 -7.10
N ARG A 9 4.85 4.53 -7.50
CA ARG A 9 4.44 5.94 -7.59
C ARG A 9 4.46 6.62 -6.22
N PHE A 10 4.00 5.93 -5.19
CA PHE A 10 4.01 6.47 -3.83
C PHE A 10 5.42 6.66 -3.30
N ARG A 11 6.32 5.68 -3.49
CA ARG A 11 7.73 5.82 -3.16
C ARG A 11 8.39 6.99 -3.90
N ALA A 12 8.10 7.16 -5.19
CA ALA A 12 8.62 8.27 -5.99
C ALA A 12 8.09 9.64 -5.53
N ALA A 13 6.89 9.69 -4.95
CA ALA A 13 6.31 10.88 -4.36
C ALA A 13 6.79 11.15 -2.92
N GLY A 14 7.71 10.35 -2.38
CA GLY A 14 8.20 10.48 -1.00
C GLY A 14 7.23 10.00 0.07
N VAL A 15 6.20 9.24 -0.30
CA VAL A 15 5.26 8.65 0.65
C VAL A 15 5.91 7.44 1.31
N GLU A 16 5.87 7.39 2.64
CA GLU A 16 6.33 6.24 3.40
C GLU A 16 5.41 5.04 3.14
N ILE A 17 6.01 3.95 2.66
CA ILE A 17 5.33 2.66 2.54
C ILE A 17 5.56 1.83 3.79
N VAL A 18 4.48 1.48 4.46
CA VAL A 18 4.47 0.57 5.60
C VAL A 18 4.12 -0.84 5.08
N PRO A 19 5.02 -1.83 5.24
CA PRO A 19 4.77 -3.18 4.76
C PRO A 19 3.67 -3.88 5.57
N ASP A 20 2.99 -4.85 4.95
CA ASP A 20 2.06 -5.72 5.68
C ASP A 20 2.85 -6.66 6.61
N ALA A 21 2.70 -6.46 7.92
CA ALA A 21 3.35 -7.29 8.94
C ALA A 21 2.75 -8.71 9.03
N ARG A 22 1.54 -8.93 8.49
CA ARG A 22 0.85 -10.22 8.48
C ARG A 22 0.21 -10.47 7.11
N PRO A 23 1.02 -10.83 6.10
CA PRO A 23 0.52 -11.10 4.76
C PRO A 23 -0.44 -12.29 4.77
N VAL A 24 -1.59 -12.12 4.12
CA VAL A 24 -2.58 -13.17 3.91
C VAL A 24 -2.36 -13.78 2.53
N PRO A 25 -2.22 -15.12 2.40
CA PRO A 25 -2.07 -15.76 1.09
C PRO A 25 -3.18 -15.35 0.12
N GLY A 26 -2.80 -14.94 -1.09
CA GLY A 26 -3.75 -14.48 -2.12
C GLY A 26 -4.21 -13.03 -1.98
N SER A 27 -3.85 -12.32 -0.90
CA SER A 27 -4.06 -10.88 -0.75
C SER A 27 -2.73 -10.15 -0.89
N ARG A 28 -2.71 -9.09 -1.69
CA ARG A 28 -1.59 -8.14 -1.72
C ARG A 28 -2.09 -6.79 -1.28
N ARG A 29 -1.43 -6.24 -0.27
CA ARG A 29 -1.67 -4.89 0.26
C ARG A 29 -0.40 -4.31 0.84
N PHE A 30 -0.38 -2.99 0.93
CA PHE A 30 0.55 -2.22 1.74
C PHE A 30 -0.19 -1.06 2.39
N TYR A 31 0.47 -0.37 3.30
CA TYR A 31 -0.10 0.77 4.00
C TYR A 31 0.70 2.04 3.76
N VAL A 32 0.05 3.19 3.92
CA VAL A 32 0.69 4.50 3.94
C VAL A 32 0.17 5.34 5.11
N ARG A 33 0.94 6.35 5.49
CA ARG A 33 0.50 7.40 6.42
C ARG A 33 0.06 8.63 5.63
N ASP A 34 -1.14 9.13 5.90
CA ASP A 34 -1.51 10.46 5.43
C ASP A 34 -0.88 11.56 6.31
N PRO A 35 -0.91 12.84 5.92
CA PRO A 35 -0.38 13.93 6.73
C PRO A 35 -1.06 14.13 8.09
N GLY A 36 -2.27 13.60 8.28
CA GLY A 36 -2.98 13.58 9.56
C GLY A 36 -2.55 12.44 10.48
N GLY A 37 -1.68 11.53 10.01
CA GLY A 37 -1.20 10.36 10.73
C GLY A 37 -2.07 9.11 10.57
N ASN A 38 -3.17 9.17 9.80
CA ASN A 38 -4.02 8.00 9.58
C ASN A 38 -3.29 6.96 8.73
N GLN A 39 -3.54 5.68 9.02
CA GLN A 39 -3.06 4.58 8.21
C GLN A 39 -4.09 4.23 7.14
N LEU A 40 -3.69 4.28 5.88
CA LEU A 40 -4.54 3.90 4.75
C LEU A 40 -4.09 2.56 4.18
N GLU A 41 -5.02 1.64 3.96
CA GLU A 41 -4.77 0.38 3.26
C GLU A 41 -4.86 0.59 1.75
N ILE A 42 -3.84 0.15 1.04
CA ILE A 42 -3.82 0.09 -0.41
C ILE A 42 -3.78 -1.39 -0.79
N ALA A 43 -4.89 -1.89 -1.30
CA ALA A 43 -5.07 -3.28 -1.68
C ALA A 43 -5.66 -3.36 -3.09
N GLN A 44 -5.35 -4.45 -3.77
CA GLN A 44 -6.02 -4.80 -5.02
C GLN A 44 -7.16 -5.77 -4.70
N ALA A 45 -8.40 -5.40 -5.03
CA ALA A 45 -9.51 -6.31 -4.96
C ALA A 45 -9.36 -7.39 -6.05
N SER A 46 -9.47 -8.66 -5.65
CA SER A 46 -9.63 -9.77 -6.59
C SER A 46 -11.07 -9.72 -7.11
N GLY A 47 -11.24 -9.28 -8.34
CA GLY A 47 -12.48 -9.43 -9.11
C GLY A 47 -12.53 -10.77 -9.82
#